data_AF-A0A821TRN2-F1
#
_entry.id   AF-A0A821TRN2-F1
#
_cell.length_a   1.000
_cell.length_b   1.000
_cell.length_c   1.000
_cell.angle_alpha   90.00
_cell.angle_beta   90.00
_cell.angle_gamma   90.00
#
_symmetry.space_group_name_H-M   'P 1'
#
loop_
_entity.id
_entity.type
_entity.pdbx_description
1 polymer ?
#
loop_
_entity_poly.entity_id
_entity_poly.type
_entity_poly.pdbx_seq_one_letter_code
_entity_poly.pdbx_strand_id
1 'polypeptide(L)' 'MEVESGEKYRTEHAEAGKPVWESLAEFPTNQILPIIKVKLFMENPGILSLDDNKLGKLSLQIDPTFNKTNWWVDM' A
#
# COMPACT_ATOMS: atom_id res chain seq x y z
N MET A 1 2.57 -1.99 -1.54
CA MET A 1 1.99 -1.14 -2.59
C MET A 1 2.36 -1.75 -3.93
N GLU A 2 1.44 -1.81 -4.89
CA GLU A 2 1.73 -2.34 -6.23
C GLU A 2 0.93 -1.58 -7.27
N VAL A 3 1.53 -1.30 -8.43
CA VAL A 3 0.79 -0.88 -9.63
C VAL A 3 0.30 -2.14 -10.34
N GLU A 4 -0.88 -2.08 -10.93
CA GLU A 4 -1.45 -3.21 -11.66
C GLU A 4 -0.47 -3.78 -12.69
N SER A 5 -0.15 -5.07 -12.53
CA SER A 5 0.81 -5.82 -13.37
C SER A 5 2.22 -5.25 -13.41
N GLY A 6 2.56 -4.38 -12.45
CA GLY A 6 3.86 -3.70 -12.36
C GLY A 6 4.64 -4.06 -11.09
N GLU A 7 5.54 -3.16 -10.71
CA GLU A 7 6.41 -3.33 -9.56
C GLU A 7 5.67 -3.28 -8.22
N LYS A 8 6.27 -3.92 -7.22
CA LYS A 8 5.78 -3.94 -5.85
C LYS A 8 6.79 -3.25 -4.94
N TYR A 9 6.27 -2.48 -4.01
CA TYR A 9 7.03 -1.82 -2.95
C TYR A 9 6.46 -2.25 -1.59
N ARG A 10 7.33 -2.72 -0.69
CA ARG A 10 6.99 -3.02 0.71
C ARG A 10 7.68 -1.95 1.57
N THR A 11 6.95 -1.40 2.53
CA THR A 11 7.50 -0.45 3.50
C THR A 11 8.25 -1.20 4.61
N GLU A 12 8.99 -0.45 5.42
CA GLU A 12 9.45 -0.92 6.72
C GLU A 12 8.28 -1.24 7.67
N HIS A 13 8.61 -1.88 8.78
CA HIS A 13 7.68 -2.19 9.87
C HIS A 13 7.30 -0.92 10.63
N ALA A 14 6.07 -0.86 11.13
CA ALA A 14 5.61 0.20 12.03
C ALA A 14 4.97 -0.39 13.29
N GLU A 15 5.13 0.31 14.41
CA GLU A 15 4.58 -0.12 15.69
C GLU A 15 3.05 -0.04 15.69
N ALA A 16 2.40 -1.12 16.17
CA ALA A 16 0.95 -1.17 16.29
C ALA A 16 0.42 -0.14 17.30
N GLY A 17 -0.77 0.41 17.03
CA GLY A 17 -1.44 1.39 17.90
C GLY A 17 -1.19 2.86 17.54
N LYS A 18 0.00 3.18 17.01
CA LYS A 18 0.32 4.49 16.40
C LYS A 18 1.24 4.31 15.19
N PRO A 19 0.82 3.57 14.16
CA PRO A 19 1.71 3.23 13.07
C PRO A 19 2.03 4.46 12.21
N VAL A 20 3.32 4.68 11.95
CA VAL A 20 3.85 5.76 11.10
C VAL A 20 4.93 5.15 10.21
N TRP A 21 4.76 5.27 8.88
CA TRP A 21 5.71 4.72 7.91
C TRP A 21 6.57 5.76 7.21
N GLU A 22 6.06 6.99 7.03
CA GLU A 22 6.73 8.10 6.31
C GLU A 22 7.46 7.67 5.01
N SER A 23 6.90 6.69 4.30
CA SER A 23 7.54 6.05 3.15
C SER A 23 7.05 6.65 1.84
N LEU A 24 7.98 6.88 0.91
CA LEU A 24 7.70 7.28 -0.47
C LEU A 24 7.86 6.07 -1.40
N ALA A 25 6.85 5.82 -2.23
CA ALA A 25 6.90 4.80 -3.28
C ALA A 25 6.64 5.45 -4.63
N GLU A 26 7.57 5.28 -5.56
CA GLU A 26 7.46 5.77 -6.93
C GLU A 26 7.37 4.57 -7.88
N PHE A 27 6.45 4.63 -8.82
CA PHE A 27 6.22 3.56 -9.78
C PHE A 27 6.17 4.14 -11.20
N PRO A 28 7.13 3.80 -12.08
CA PRO A 28 6.98 4.11 -13.49
C PRO A 28 5.85 3.26 -14.09
N THR A 29 4.99 3.89 -14.90
CA THR A 29 3.91 3.16 -15.59
C THR A 29 3.61 3.79 -16.94
N ASN A 30 3.32 2.92 -17.91
CA ASN A 30 2.84 3.30 -19.25
C ASN A 30 1.32 3.14 -19.39
N GLN A 31 0.62 2.78 -18.30
CA GLN A 31 -0.82 2.63 -18.31
C GLN A 31 -1.50 3.99 -18.29
N ILE A 32 -2.50 4.19 -19.16
CA ILE A 32 -3.24 5.45 -19.29
C ILE A 32 -4.08 5.75 -18.04
N LEU A 33 -4.58 4.71 -17.37
CA LEU A 33 -5.36 4.78 -16.13
C LEU A 33 -4.82 3.74 -15.13
N PRO A 34 -3.67 4.00 -14.48
CA PRO A 34 -3.05 3.03 -13.62
C PRO A 34 -3.86 2.83 -12.34
N ILE A 35 -3.89 1.57 -11.86
CA ILE A 35 -4.49 1.23 -10.58
C ILE A 35 -3.39 0.91 -9.58
N ILE A 36 -3.35 1.67 -8.48
CA ILE A 36 -2.46 1.44 -7.36
C ILE A 36 -3.21 0.65 -6.29
N LYS A 37 -2.63 -0.46 -5.85
CA LYS A 37 -3.17 -1.30 -4.78
C LYS A 37 -2.26 -1.17 -3.55
N VAL A 38 -2.81 -0.65 -2.46
CA VAL A 38 -2.17 -0.63 -1.14
C VAL A 38 -2.79 -1.75 -0.31
N LYS A 39 -1.96 -2.55 0.34
CA LYS A 39 -2.39 -3.64 1.23
C LYS A 39 -1.69 -3.43 2.55
N LEU A 40 -2.45 -3.45 3.65
CA LEU A 40 -1.95 -3.33 5.00
C LEU A 40 -1.92 -4.72 5.63
N PHE A 41 -0.81 -5.05 6.28
CA PHE A 41 -0.60 -6.33 6.94
C PHE A 41 -0.18 -6.11 8.39
N MET A 42 -0.67 -6.98 9.27
CA MET A 42 -0.11 -7.21 10.60
C MET A 42 0.79 -8.42 10.51
N GLU A 43 2.04 -8.23 10.91
CA GLU A 43 3.00 -9.32 10.90
C GLU A 43 2.84 -10.19 12.13
N ASN A 44 2.89 -11.49 11.90
CA ASN A 44 2.83 -12.47 12.97
C ASN A 44 4.27 -12.83 13.37
N PRO A 45 4.71 -12.50 14.60
CA PRO A 45 6.07 -12.81 15.05
C PRO A 45 6.31 -14.32 15.31
N GLY A 46 5.29 -15.15 15.16
CA GLY A 46 5.40 -16.60 15.38
C GLY A 46 6.23 -17.26 14.29
N ILE A 47 7.30 -17.97 14.68
CA ILE A 47 8.20 -18.76 13.82
C ILE A 47 7.47 -19.76 12.89
N LEU A 48 6.20 -20.08 13.17
CA LEU A 48 5.36 -21.01 12.41
C LEU A 48 4.20 -20.32 11.66
N SER A 49 4.14 -18.99 11.66
CA SER A 49 3.16 -18.25 10.89
C SER A 49 3.49 -18.39 9.41
N LEU A 50 2.61 -19.06 8.66
CA LEU A 50 2.80 -19.27 7.22
C LEU A 50 2.59 -17.98 6.41
N ASP A 51 1.77 -17.05 6.91
CA ASP A 51 1.42 -15.80 6.21
C ASP A 51 1.16 -14.64 7.18
N ASP A 52 1.46 -13.41 6.72
CA ASP A 52 1.08 -12.17 7.41
C ASP A 52 -0.44 -11.94 7.33
N ASN A 53 -1.03 -11.41 8.40
CA ASN A 53 -2.45 -11.14 8.48
C ASN A 53 -2.81 -9.85 7.72
N LYS A 54 -3.47 -9.96 6.57
CA LYS A 54 -3.95 -8.79 5.82
C LYS A 54 -5.05 -8.06 6.61
N LEU A 55 -4.78 -6.84 7.02
CA LEU A 55 -5.72 -5.98 7.73
C LEU A 55 -6.67 -5.24 6.78
N GLY A 56 -6.19 -4.84 5.61
CA GLY A 56 -6.98 -4.02 4.69
C GLY A 56 -6.37 -3.91 3.31
N LYS A 57 -7.16 -3.40 2.36
CA LYS A 57 -6.71 -3.10 1.00
C LYS A 57 -7.42 -1.86 0.48
N LEU A 58 -6.64 -0.95 -0.08
CA LEU A 58 -7.11 0.21 -0.81
C LEU A 58 -6.73 0.06 -2.29
N SER A 59 -7.69 0.29 -3.19
CA SER A 59 -7.43 0.36 -4.64
C SER A 59 -7.72 1.77 -5.11
N LEU A 60 -6.72 2.40 -5.71
CA LEU A 60 -6.77 3.77 -6.21
C LEU A 60 -6.67 3.71 -7.72
N GLN A 61 -7.70 4.19 -8.41
CA GLN A 61 -7.59 4.48 -9.83
C GLN A 61 -7.02 5.89 -9.96
N ILE A 62 -5.87 6.01 -10.59
CA ILE A 62 -5.28 7.30 -10.91
C ILE A 62 -5.80 7.72 -12.27
N ASP A 63 -6.39 8.90 -12.32
CA ASP A 63 -6.80 9.56 -13.55
C ASP A 63 -6.12 10.93 -13.65
N PRO A 64 -6.10 11.58 -14.83
CA PRO A 64 -5.40 12.85 -15.02
C PRO A 64 -5.89 14.01 -14.14
N THR A 65 -7.05 13.90 -13.51
CA THR A 65 -7.62 14.91 -12.60
C THR A 65 -7.35 14.60 -11.13
N PHE A 66 -6.73 13.45 -10.84
CA PHE A 66 -6.42 13.01 -9.48
C PHE A 66 -5.42 13.96 -8.82
N ASN A 67 -5.91 14.83 -7.92
CA ASN A 67 -5.12 15.89 -7.28
C ASN A 67 -5.15 15.83 -5.74
N LYS A 68 -5.34 14.65 -5.15
CA LYS A 68 -5.39 14.50 -3.70
C LYS A 68 -3.99 14.57 -3.10
N THR A 69 -3.73 15.59 -2.29
CA THR A 69 -2.58 15.69 -1.40
C THR A 69 -3.06 15.60 0.04
N ASN A 70 -2.38 14.77 0.86
CA ASN A 70 -2.66 14.59 2.29
C ASN A 70 -4.15 14.27 2.63
N TRP A 71 -4.59 13.06 2.32
CA TRP A 71 -5.98 12.62 2.48
C TRP A 71 -6.07 11.33 3.29
N TRP A 72 -7.21 11.13 3.96
CA TRP A 72 -7.47 9.96 4.80
C TRP A 72 -8.43 8.99 4.12
N VAL A 73 -8.24 7.69 4.42
CA VAL A 73 -9.09 6.60 3.93
C VAL A 73 -9.44 5.69 5.07
N ASP A 74 -10.73 5.45 5.24
CA ASP A 74 -11.22 4.40 6.12
C ASP A 74 -11.00 3.04 5.42
N MET A 75 -10.28 2.16 6.08
CA MET A 75 -9.92 0.82 5.59
C MET A 75 -10.64 -0.28 6.36
#